data_AF-A0A0D8YAB1-F1
#
_entry.id   AF-A0A0D8YAB1-F1
#
_cell.length_a   1.000
_cell.length_b   1.000
_cell.length_c   1.000
_cell.angle_alpha   90.00
_cell.angle_beta   90.00
_cell.angle_gamma   90.00
#
_symmetry.space_group_name_H-M   'P 1'
#
loop_
_entity.id
_entity.type
_entity.pdbx_description
1 polymer ?
#
loop_
_entity_poly.entity_id
_entity_poly.type
_entity_poly.pdbx_seq_one_letter_code
_entity_poly.pdbx_strand_id
1 'polypeptide(L)'
;MLRSLIRCSHKLLQRLLTNSGFEDMDPRRMKANSQSSAITKNDSNSVCQRTISTPVCRLQSQHSSEDSTQLLYPESFQVLLTKIDTFIFDGDGVLWLGENVISGSPLLIDFLIKKNKRVIVLTNNATKSRAKAIVSPAVVVADMLRRAGIAGSSKVYLIGSKGVRDEMDEVGIDYFGYGPEPQDNSDDSAFIFDIQYEVDPDEVGAVVVGYEKHFNYHKLMKAANYLQRPHCLFLATNEDETCPGPHPHILTPDAGESTLL
;
A
#
# COMPACT_ATOMS: atom_id res chain seq x y z
N MET A 1 -1.69 -13.07 5.35
CA MET A 1 -1.43 -12.28 4.12
C MET A 1 -2.66 -12.05 3.25
N LEU A 2 -3.47 -13.05 2.88
CA LEU A 2 -4.67 -12.81 2.04
C LEU A 2 -5.88 -12.11 2.72
N ARG A 3 -5.82 -11.81 4.02
CA ARG A 3 -6.98 -11.29 4.77
C ARG A 3 -7.21 -9.78 4.61
N SER A 4 -6.17 -8.96 4.46
CA SER A 4 -6.31 -7.50 4.33
C SER A 4 -6.89 -7.06 2.97
N LEU A 5 -6.71 -7.86 1.91
CA LEU A 5 -7.12 -7.49 0.54
C LEU A 5 -8.58 -7.82 0.19
N ILE A 6 -9.29 -8.62 1.00
CA ILE A 6 -10.67 -9.06 0.71
C ILE A 6 -11.70 -7.91 0.86
N ARG A 7 -11.32 -6.76 1.42
CA ARG A 7 -12.21 -5.58 1.47
C ARG A 7 -12.30 -4.81 0.15
N CYS A 8 -11.42 -5.08 -0.82
CA CYS A 8 -11.56 -4.51 -2.16
C CYS A 8 -12.63 -5.28 -2.93
N SER A 9 -13.66 -4.60 -3.45
CA SER A 9 -14.76 -5.26 -4.18
C SER A 9 -14.20 -6.21 -5.25
N HIS A 10 -14.58 -7.49 -5.19
CA HIS A 10 -14.14 -8.53 -6.14
C HIS A 10 -14.23 -8.10 -7.62
N LYS A 11 -15.20 -7.24 -7.96
CA LYS A 11 -15.38 -6.65 -9.30
C LYS A 11 -14.30 -5.65 -9.71
N LEU A 12 -13.71 -4.94 -8.75
CA LEU A 12 -12.64 -3.96 -8.99
C LEU A 12 -11.32 -4.67 -9.32
N LEU A 13 -10.95 -5.67 -8.49
CA LEU A 13 -9.78 -6.49 -8.74
C LEU A 13 -9.87 -7.16 -10.10
N GLN A 14 -10.99 -7.82 -10.43
CA GLN A 14 -11.16 -8.51 -11.71
C GLN A 14 -10.99 -7.59 -12.93
N ARG A 15 -11.41 -6.32 -12.86
CA ARG A 15 -11.23 -5.34 -13.95
C ARG A 15 -9.79 -4.84 -14.07
N LEU A 16 -9.10 -4.62 -12.95
CA LEU A 16 -7.68 -4.24 -12.96
C LEU A 16 -6.81 -5.36 -13.58
N LEU A 17 -7.18 -6.62 -13.33
CA LEU A 17 -6.52 -7.79 -13.92
C LEU A 17 -6.80 -7.96 -15.43
N THR A 18 -7.88 -7.36 -15.97
CA THR A 18 -8.23 -7.46 -17.41
C THR A 18 -7.76 -6.28 -18.26
N ASN A 19 -7.53 -5.10 -17.67
CA ASN A 19 -7.24 -3.86 -18.42
C ASN A 19 -5.74 -3.48 -18.50
N SER A 20 -4.82 -4.30 -17.98
CA SER A 20 -3.40 -3.96 -17.83
C SER A 20 -2.54 -4.00 -19.12
N GLY A 21 -3.14 -3.84 -20.31
CA GLY A 21 -2.50 -3.57 -21.62
C GLY A 21 -1.01 -3.93 -21.77
N PHE A 22 -0.73 -5.15 -22.24
CA PHE A 22 0.63 -5.67 -22.44
C PHE A 22 1.03 -5.67 -23.92
N GLU A 23 1.80 -4.67 -24.32
CA GLU A 23 2.74 -4.75 -25.45
C GLU A 23 4.19 -4.60 -24.93
N ASP A 24 5.04 -5.48 -25.48
CA ASP A 24 6.48 -5.80 -25.31
C ASP A 24 7.38 -4.91 -24.43
N MET A 25 8.26 -5.55 -23.63
CA MET A 25 9.32 -4.87 -22.85
C MET A 25 10.65 -5.65 -22.88
N ASP A 26 11.72 -4.95 -23.31
CA ASP A 26 13.12 -5.39 -23.47
C ASP A 26 13.89 -5.40 -22.11
N PRO A 27 14.48 -6.54 -21.70
CA PRO A 27 15.06 -6.73 -20.38
C PRO A 27 16.57 -6.40 -20.32
N ARG A 28 16.96 -5.12 -20.41
CA ARG A 28 18.37 -4.73 -20.18
C ARG A 28 18.55 -3.37 -19.51
N ARG A 29 18.41 -3.32 -18.18
CA ARG A 29 19.23 -2.45 -17.31
C ARG A 29 18.89 -2.66 -15.83
N MET A 30 19.83 -3.21 -15.06
CA MET A 30 20.18 -2.73 -13.72
C MET A 30 21.42 -3.49 -13.22
N LYS A 31 22.48 -2.74 -12.92
CA LYS A 31 23.71 -3.21 -12.24
C LYS A 31 23.75 -2.57 -10.86
N ALA A 32 24.19 -3.40 -9.91
CA ALA A 32 24.33 -3.15 -8.49
C ALA A 32 25.30 -2.02 -8.12
N ASN A 33 25.19 -1.54 -6.87
CA ASN A 33 26.36 -1.37 -6.01
C ASN A 33 25.98 -1.44 -4.52
N SER A 34 26.74 -2.26 -3.80
CA SER A 34 26.71 -2.52 -2.37
C SER A 34 27.60 -1.55 -1.60
N GLN A 35 27.32 -1.33 -0.32
CA GLN A 35 28.32 -1.27 0.76
C GLN A 35 27.64 -1.29 2.14
N SER A 36 28.33 -1.93 3.09
CA SER A 36 27.89 -2.34 4.43
C SER A 36 28.63 -1.54 5.50
N SER A 37 27.99 -1.28 6.64
CA SER A 37 28.67 -1.25 7.94
C SER A 37 27.67 -1.40 9.10
N ALA A 38 28.07 -2.23 10.07
CA ALA A 38 27.36 -2.57 11.29
C ALA A 38 27.59 -1.53 12.40
N ILE A 39 26.73 -1.52 13.44
CA ILE A 39 27.07 -1.31 14.87
C ILE A 39 25.83 -1.59 15.75
N THR A 40 26.12 -1.88 17.02
CA THR A 40 25.49 -2.70 18.07
C THR A 40 24.36 -2.10 18.94
N LYS A 41 23.43 -3.01 19.30
CA LYS A 41 22.66 -3.24 20.56
C LYS A 41 22.67 -2.23 21.74
N ASN A 42 21.51 -1.91 22.32
CA ASN A 42 20.95 -2.48 23.58
C ASN A 42 19.65 -1.78 24.06
N ASP A 43 18.67 -2.60 24.51
CA ASP A 43 17.79 -2.53 25.71
C ASP A 43 17.21 -1.15 26.20
N SER A 44 15.98 -0.96 26.71
CA SER A 44 14.88 -1.83 27.16
C SER A 44 13.68 -0.97 27.67
N ASN A 45 12.50 -1.60 27.78
CA ASN A 45 11.32 -1.31 28.64
C ASN A 45 10.49 -0.02 28.45
N SER A 46 9.24 -0.05 27.98
CA SER A 46 7.96 -0.63 28.48
C SER A 46 7.17 0.30 29.42
N VAL A 47 6.02 0.83 28.94
CA VAL A 47 4.98 1.45 29.78
C VAL A 47 3.57 1.11 29.27
N CYS A 48 2.84 0.44 30.16
CA CYS A 48 1.40 0.31 30.40
C CYS A 48 0.36 0.74 29.33
N GLN A 49 -0.44 -0.23 28.89
CA GLN A 49 -1.72 -0.10 28.18
C GLN A 49 -2.89 0.08 29.17
N ARG A 50 -3.83 0.99 28.86
CA ARG A 50 -5.23 0.93 29.35
C ARG A 50 -6.17 1.28 28.20
N THR A 51 -6.96 0.30 27.79
CA THR A 51 -7.90 0.34 26.66
C THR A 51 -9.31 0.73 27.13
N ILE A 52 -9.98 1.62 26.41
CA ILE A 52 -11.41 1.92 26.55
C ILE A 52 -12.09 1.40 25.28
N SER A 53 -13.05 0.47 25.42
CA SER A 53 -13.78 -0.17 24.32
C SER A 53 -15.03 0.61 23.92
N THR A 54 -15.28 0.71 22.61
CA THR A 54 -16.59 1.01 22.02
C THR A 54 -16.93 -0.03 20.93
N PRO A 55 -18.22 -0.25 20.62
CA PRO A 55 -18.69 -1.52 20.07
C PRO A 55 -18.61 -1.56 18.53
N VAL A 56 -17.72 -2.40 18.00
CA VAL A 56 -17.68 -2.76 16.56
C VAL A 56 -18.84 -3.73 16.25
N CYS A 57 -19.71 -3.36 15.33
CA CYS A 57 -20.78 -4.22 14.82
C CYS A 57 -20.16 -5.35 13.98
N ARG A 58 -20.02 -6.54 14.58
CA ARG A 58 -19.60 -7.78 13.90
C ARG A 58 -20.69 -8.24 12.94
N LEU A 59 -20.49 -8.02 11.65
CA LEU A 59 -21.10 -8.88 10.63
C LEU A 59 -20.56 -10.30 10.85
N GLN A 60 -21.44 -11.21 11.27
CA GLN A 60 -21.12 -12.63 11.44
C GLN A 60 -20.75 -13.22 10.08
N SER A 61 -19.47 -13.50 9.85
CA SER A 61 -19.03 -14.30 8.72
C SER A 61 -19.25 -15.78 9.03
N GLN A 62 -20.42 -16.30 8.69
CA GLN A 62 -20.60 -17.73 8.50
C GLN A 62 -19.96 -18.15 7.17
N HIS A 63 -18.64 -18.34 7.17
CA HIS A 63 -17.99 -19.27 6.24
C HIS A 63 -16.65 -19.69 6.83
N SER A 64 -16.58 -20.91 7.34
CA SER A 64 -15.33 -21.59 7.66
C SER A 64 -14.64 -21.95 6.35
N SER A 65 -13.70 -21.12 5.89
CA SER A 65 -12.75 -21.52 4.85
C SER A 65 -11.62 -22.27 5.53
N GLU A 66 -11.60 -23.59 5.39
CA GLU A 66 -10.36 -24.37 5.64
C GLU A 66 -9.27 -23.79 4.74
N ASP A 67 -8.15 -23.41 5.35
CA ASP A 67 -7.00 -22.83 4.66
C ASP A 67 -6.29 -23.94 3.87
N SER A 68 -6.73 -24.17 2.63
CA SER A 68 -6.25 -25.27 1.77
C SER A 68 -4.88 -24.95 1.16
N THR A 69 -3.89 -24.66 2.00
CA THR A 69 -2.51 -24.50 1.55
C THR A 69 -1.90 -25.89 1.30
N GLN A 70 -1.37 -26.11 0.11
CA GLN A 70 -0.68 -27.35 -0.26
C GLN A 70 0.76 -27.05 -0.66
N LEU A 71 1.68 -27.89 -0.22
CA LEU A 71 3.09 -27.77 -0.60
C LEU A 71 3.25 -28.11 -2.08
N LEU A 72 3.99 -27.27 -2.80
CA LEU A 72 4.32 -27.47 -4.20
C LEU A 72 5.66 -28.19 -4.33
N TYR A 73 5.62 -29.36 -4.99
CA TYR A 73 6.78 -30.16 -5.39
C TYR A 73 6.94 -30.09 -6.91
N PRO A 74 8.10 -30.45 -7.48
CA PRO A 74 8.31 -30.39 -8.92
C PRO A 74 7.23 -31.12 -9.74
N GLU A 75 6.80 -32.31 -9.30
CA GLU A 75 5.80 -33.12 -9.99
C GLU A 75 4.41 -32.49 -9.91
N SER A 76 4.02 -32.01 -8.72
CA SER A 76 2.72 -31.35 -8.53
C SER A 76 2.66 -30.00 -9.23
N PHE A 77 3.77 -29.27 -9.30
CA PHE A 77 3.88 -28.04 -10.07
C PHE A 77 3.73 -28.30 -11.57
N GLN A 78 4.31 -29.38 -12.10
CA GLN A 78 4.14 -29.73 -13.52
C GLN A 78 2.67 -30.02 -13.88
N VAL A 79 1.93 -30.66 -12.97
CA VAL A 79 0.48 -30.87 -13.12
C VAL A 79 -0.29 -29.56 -12.98
N LEU A 80 0.10 -28.69 -12.05
CA LEU A 80 -0.51 -27.37 -11.86
C LEU A 80 -0.37 -26.50 -13.12
N LEU A 81 0.81 -26.50 -13.72
CA LEU A 81 1.11 -25.74 -14.93
C LEU A 81 0.20 -26.09 -16.11
N THR A 82 -0.32 -27.31 -16.22
CA THR A 82 -1.24 -27.65 -17.31
C THR A 82 -2.67 -27.18 -17.04
N LYS A 83 -3.03 -26.94 -15.78
CA LYS A 83 -4.39 -26.59 -15.36
C LYS A 83 -4.60 -25.10 -15.10
N ILE A 84 -3.52 -24.36 -14.86
CA ILE A 84 -3.57 -22.93 -14.49
C ILE A 84 -3.03 -22.08 -15.63
N ASP A 85 -3.79 -21.07 -16.02
CA ASP A 85 -3.39 -20.10 -17.06
C ASP A 85 -2.81 -18.82 -16.48
N THR A 86 -3.18 -18.46 -15.25
CA THR A 86 -2.78 -17.21 -14.60
C THR A 86 -2.20 -17.48 -13.22
N PHE A 87 -1.00 -16.95 -12.98
CA PHE A 87 -0.34 -16.96 -11.69
C PHE A 87 -0.36 -15.55 -11.10
N ILE A 88 -0.80 -15.45 -9.85
CA ILE A 88 -0.79 -14.21 -9.09
C ILE A 88 0.24 -14.38 -7.98
N PHE A 89 1.25 -13.53 -7.97
CA PHE A 89 2.30 -13.52 -6.96
C PHE A 89 2.16 -12.31 -6.05
N ASP A 90 2.45 -12.50 -4.77
CA ASP A 90 2.81 -11.39 -3.91
C ASP A 90 4.19 -10.81 -4.33
N GLY A 91 4.46 -9.57 -3.94
CA GLY A 91 5.70 -8.85 -4.26
C GLY A 91 6.74 -8.98 -3.15
N ASP A 92 6.66 -8.07 -2.17
CA ASP A 92 7.60 -7.98 -1.05
C ASP A 92 7.57 -9.25 -0.17
N GLY A 93 8.75 -9.85 0.06
CA GLY A 93 8.91 -11.11 0.77
C GLY A 93 8.71 -12.37 -0.09
N VAL A 94 8.25 -12.24 -1.35
CA VAL A 94 8.02 -13.36 -2.26
C VAL A 94 8.88 -13.26 -3.53
N LEU A 95 8.71 -12.19 -4.30
CA LEU A 95 9.51 -11.95 -5.52
C LEU A 95 10.73 -11.08 -5.26
N TRP A 96 10.64 -10.13 -4.33
CA TRP A 96 11.73 -9.23 -3.94
C TRP A 96 11.65 -8.89 -2.45
N LEU A 97 12.71 -8.27 -1.91
CA LEU A 97 12.73 -7.69 -0.57
C LEU A 97 13.48 -6.36 -0.63
N GLY A 98 12.76 -5.25 -0.46
CA GLY A 98 13.31 -3.91 -0.62
C GLY A 98 13.72 -3.62 -2.07
N GLU A 99 15.00 -3.38 -2.31
CA GLU A 99 15.58 -3.18 -3.66
C GLU A 99 16.18 -4.46 -4.25
N ASN A 100 16.18 -5.57 -3.52
CA ASN A 100 16.83 -6.81 -3.95
C ASN A 100 15.80 -7.83 -4.42
N VAL A 101 16.04 -8.41 -5.59
CA VAL A 101 15.23 -9.52 -6.10
C VAL A 101 15.57 -10.80 -5.34
N ILE A 102 14.55 -11.59 -4.97
CA ILE A 102 14.74 -12.89 -4.33
C ILE A 102 15.31 -13.87 -5.36
N SER A 103 16.29 -14.68 -4.92
CA SER A 103 16.96 -15.65 -5.79
C SER A 103 15.96 -16.66 -6.37
N GLY A 104 16.04 -16.90 -7.68
CA GLY A 104 15.13 -17.78 -8.40
C GLY A 104 13.84 -17.13 -8.90
N SER A 105 13.43 -15.98 -8.34
CA SER A 105 12.20 -15.29 -8.75
C SER A 105 12.20 -14.90 -10.25
N PRO A 106 13.26 -14.28 -10.81
CA PRO A 106 13.30 -13.97 -12.25
C PRO A 106 13.20 -15.21 -13.12
N LEU A 107 13.89 -16.29 -12.73
CA LEU A 107 13.90 -17.55 -13.48
C LEU A 107 12.49 -18.18 -13.53
N LEU A 108 11.76 -18.15 -12.42
CA LEU A 108 10.39 -18.64 -12.35
C LEU A 108 9.44 -17.82 -13.22
N ILE A 109 9.52 -16.48 -13.12
CA ILE A 109 8.66 -15.58 -13.89
C ILE A 109 8.91 -15.75 -15.39
N ASP A 110 10.18 -15.75 -15.82
CA ASP A 110 10.56 -15.99 -17.21
C ASP A 110 10.09 -17.36 -17.71
N PHE A 111 10.21 -18.40 -16.88
CA PHE A 111 9.73 -19.74 -17.21
C PHE A 111 8.22 -19.76 -17.44
N LEU A 112 7.42 -19.12 -16.58
CA LEU A 112 5.97 -19.04 -16.70
C LEU A 112 5.55 -18.28 -17.97
N ILE A 113 6.20 -17.14 -18.24
CA ILE A 113 5.96 -16.35 -19.46
C ILE A 113 6.27 -17.18 -20.71
N LYS A 114 7.42 -17.89 -20.74
CA LYS A 114 7.79 -18.80 -21.85
C LYS A 114 6.81 -19.97 -22.03
N LYS A 115 6.06 -20.32 -20.98
CA LYS A 115 4.97 -21.32 -21.03
C LYS A 115 3.61 -20.71 -21.36
N ASN A 116 3.58 -19.48 -21.87
CA ASN A 116 2.38 -18.71 -22.20
C ASN A 116 1.43 -18.57 -21.01
N LYS A 117 1.98 -18.51 -19.78
CA LYS A 117 1.19 -18.24 -18.58
C LYS A 117 1.14 -16.74 -18.35
N ARG A 118 -0.03 -16.26 -17.94
CA ARG A 118 -0.21 -14.88 -17.49
C ARG A 118 0.34 -14.75 -16.09
N VAL A 119 1.16 -13.75 -15.86
CA VAL A 119 1.75 -13.47 -14.55
C VAL A 119 1.28 -12.10 -14.11
N ILE A 120 0.74 -12.03 -12.91
CA ILE A 120 0.32 -10.78 -12.29
C ILE A 120 0.99 -10.70 -10.93
N VAL A 121 1.53 -9.53 -10.60
CA VAL A 121 2.02 -9.28 -9.25
C VAL A 121 1.00 -8.41 -8.52
N LEU A 122 0.50 -8.92 -7.41
CA LEU A 122 -0.45 -8.26 -6.53
C LEU A 122 0.25 -7.98 -5.21
N THR A 123 0.57 -6.71 -4.95
CA THR A 123 1.30 -6.28 -3.75
C THR A 123 0.44 -5.35 -2.92
N ASN A 124 0.69 -5.31 -1.60
CA ASN A 124 0.09 -4.34 -0.68
C ASN A 124 0.94 -3.06 -0.51
N ASN A 125 2.07 -2.98 -1.22
CA ASN A 125 2.99 -1.87 -1.15
C ASN A 125 2.61 -0.79 -2.17
N ALA A 126 2.28 0.41 -1.67
CA ALA A 126 1.90 1.57 -2.50
C ALA A 126 3.04 2.61 -2.65
N THR A 127 4.26 2.29 -2.19
CA THR A 127 5.34 3.30 -2.10
C THR A 127 6.04 3.59 -3.41
N LYS A 128 6.17 2.58 -4.28
CA LYS A 128 6.91 2.65 -5.55
C LYS A 128 5.97 2.86 -6.73
N SER A 129 6.43 3.63 -7.71
CA SER A 129 5.83 3.67 -9.04
C SER A 129 5.82 2.26 -9.62
N ARG A 130 4.72 1.83 -10.23
CA ARG A 130 4.65 0.48 -10.79
C ARG A 130 5.35 0.37 -12.15
N ALA A 131 5.89 -0.82 -12.42
CA ALA A 131 6.06 -1.30 -13.78
C ALA A 131 4.74 -1.90 -14.30
N LYS A 132 4.64 -2.20 -15.60
CA LYS A 132 3.49 -2.92 -16.17
C LYS A 132 3.26 -4.27 -15.42
N ALA A 133 2.02 -4.76 -15.30
CA ALA A 133 1.56 -5.98 -14.57
C ALA A 133 1.57 -5.96 -13.03
N ILE A 134 1.91 -4.84 -12.40
CA ILE A 134 1.79 -4.74 -10.95
C ILE A 134 0.45 -4.09 -10.61
N VAL A 135 -0.34 -4.80 -9.79
CA VAL A 135 -1.51 -4.25 -9.12
C VAL A 135 -1.09 -3.93 -7.69
N SER A 136 -1.06 -2.65 -7.37
CA SER A 136 -0.77 -2.13 -6.03
C SER A 136 -1.96 -1.32 -5.52
N PRO A 137 -2.01 -1.01 -4.21
CA PRO A 137 -3.12 -0.24 -3.68
C PRO A 137 -3.13 1.21 -4.19
N ALA A 138 -2.00 1.76 -4.63
CA ALA A 138 -1.94 3.06 -5.28
C ALA A 138 -2.88 3.12 -6.50
N VAL A 139 -2.86 2.09 -7.35
CA VAL A 139 -3.73 1.97 -8.54
C VAL A 139 -5.20 1.90 -8.12
N VAL A 140 -5.48 1.13 -7.06
CA VAL A 140 -6.83 0.94 -6.52
C VAL A 140 -7.37 2.24 -5.97
N VAL A 141 -6.58 2.97 -5.17
CA VAL A 141 -6.94 4.28 -4.59
C VAL A 141 -7.22 5.28 -5.70
N ALA A 142 -6.35 5.40 -6.69
CA ALA A 142 -6.55 6.33 -7.82
C ALA A 142 -7.84 5.99 -8.61
N ASP A 143 -8.12 4.71 -8.87
CA ASP A 143 -9.35 4.28 -9.52
C ASP A 143 -10.61 4.55 -8.67
N MET A 144 -10.54 4.33 -7.35
CA MET A 144 -11.64 4.62 -6.43
C MET A 144 -11.96 6.12 -6.37
N LEU A 145 -10.94 6.97 -6.25
CA LEU A 145 -11.10 8.42 -6.24
C LEU A 145 -11.68 8.95 -7.55
N ARG A 146 -11.19 8.43 -8.69
CA ARG A 146 -11.75 8.78 -10.01
C ARG A 146 -13.23 8.41 -10.10
N ARG A 147 -13.62 7.22 -9.62
CA ARG A 147 -15.03 6.77 -9.61
C ARG A 147 -15.90 7.56 -8.63
N ALA A 148 -15.32 8.06 -7.56
CA ALA A 148 -15.99 8.97 -6.62
C ALA A 148 -16.18 10.38 -7.20
N GLY A 149 -15.67 10.67 -8.41
CA GLY A 149 -15.80 11.98 -9.04
C GLY A 149 -14.83 13.03 -8.52
N ILE A 150 -13.76 12.63 -7.82
CA ILE A 150 -12.79 13.55 -7.25
C ILE A 150 -11.91 14.20 -8.33
N ALA A 151 -11.55 13.45 -9.36
CA ALA A 151 -10.69 13.92 -10.46
C ALA A 151 -11.28 15.17 -11.13
N GLY A 152 -10.56 16.28 -11.08
CA GLY A 152 -10.99 17.58 -11.62
C GLY A 152 -12.09 18.31 -10.82
N SER A 153 -12.58 17.75 -9.71
CA SER A 153 -13.65 18.35 -8.89
C SER A 153 -13.19 18.81 -7.51
N SER A 154 -12.30 18.05 -6.86
CA SER A 154 -11.86 18.30 -5.48
C SER A 154 -10.42 17.86 -5.30
N LYS A 155 -9.78 18.34 -4.24
CA LYS A 155 -8.39 17.99 -3.91
C LYS A 155 -8.33 16.83 -2.93
N VAL A 156 -7.23 16.10 -2.96
CA VAL A 156 -6.92 15.01 -2.03
C VAL A 156 -5.81 15.43 -1.07
N TYR A 157 -6.07 15.36 0.23
CA TYR A 157 -5.00 15.48 1.22
C TYR A 157 -4.31 14.13 1.36
N LEU A 158 -3.03 14.07 0.99
CA LEU A 158 -2.27 12.83 0.88
C LEU A 158 -1.16 12.76 1.94
N ILE A 159 -1.32 11.80 2.85
CA ILE A 159 -0.23 11.28 3.68
C ILE A 159 0.26 10.01 2.99
N GLY A 160 1.26 10.11 2.14
CA GLY A 160 1.67 8.96 1.34
C GLY A 160 2.91 9.14 0.50
N SER A 161 3.39 8.01 -0.03
CA SER A 161 4.62 7.93 -0.80
C SER A 161 4.42 8.23 -2.30
N LYS A 162 5.54 8.28 -3.04
CA LYS A 162 5.57 8.61 -4.48
C LYS A 162 4.66 7.73 -5.33
N GLY A 163 4.57 6.42 -5.07
CA GLY A 163 3.73 5.51 -5.87
C GLY A 163 2.26 5.92 -5.95
N VAL A 164 1.68 6.39 -4.84
CA VAL A 164 0.29 6.91 -4.83
C VAL A 164 0.16 8.18 -5.67
N ARG A 165 1.14 9.08 -5.56
CA ARG A 165 1.18 10.34 -6.31
C ARG A 165 1.18 10.11 -7.82
N ASP A 166 2.04 9.22 -8.29
CA ASP A 166 2.15 8.94 -9.72
C ASP A 166 0.84 8.35 -10.28
N GLU A 167 0.15 7.48 -9.53
CA GLU A 167 -1.14 6.94 -9.98
C GLU A 167 -2.26 8.00 -9.96
N MET A 168 -2.20 8.96 -9.04
CA MET A 168 -3.11 10.12 -9.03
C MET A 168 -2.84 11.06 -10.21
N ASP A 169 -1.57 11.36 -10.50
CA ASP A 169 -1.14 12.18 -11.64
C ASP A 169 -1.64 11.59 -12.96
N GLU A 170 -1.46 10.27 -13.14
CA GLU A 170 -1.87 9.53 -14.34
C GLU A 170 -3.38 9.65 -14.64
N VAL A 171 -4.20 9.82 -13.60
CA VAL A 171 -5.66 9.90 -13.72
C VAL A 171 -6.21 11.33 -13.52
N GLY A 172 -5.33 12.33 -13.40
CA GLY A 172 -5.69 13.74 -13.27
C GLY A 172 -6.35 14.10 -11.94
N ILE A 173 -5.90 13.50 -10.83
CA ILE A 173 -6.36 13.87 -9.48
C ILE A 173 -5.37 14.86 -8.86
N ASP A 174 -5.89 16.00 -8.42
CA ASP A 174 -5.13 16.97 -7.63
C ASP A 174 -4.93 16.47 -6.20
N TYR A 175 -3.70 16.57 -5.69
CA TYR A 175 -3.37 16.22 -4.31
C TYR A 175 -2.36 17.19 -3.70
N PHE A 176 -2.30 17.23 -2.37
CA PHE A 176 -1.37 18.07 -1.59
C PHE A 176 -1.05 17.41 -0.24
N GLY A 177 -0.19 18.04 0.57
CA GLY A 177 0.18 17.54 1.89
C GLY A 177 1.23 16.43 1.90
N TYR A 178 1.82 16.07 0.76
CA TYR A 178 2.94 15.10 0.70
C TYR A 178 4.28 15.76 1.05
N GLY A 179 5.23 14.97 1.58
CA GLY A 179 6.56 15.47 1.93
C GLY A 179 6.64 16.07 3.34
N PRO A 180 7.71 16.79 3.69
CA PRO A 180 7.83 17.41 5.00
C PRO A 180 6.84 18.57 5.18
N GLU A 181 6.27 18.68 6.38
CA GLU A 181 5.54 19.88 6.79
C GLU A 181 6.50 21.08 6.92
N PRO A 182 6.04 22.32 6.66
CA PRO A 182 6.78 23.51 7.01
C PRO A 182 7.21 23.47 8.47
N GLN A 183 8.48 23.82 8.73
CA GLN A 183 9.00 23.81 10.09
C GLN A 183 8.37 24.94 10.89
N ASP A 184 7.59 24.57 11.90
CA ASP A 184 7.14 25.51 12.93
C ASP A 184 8.30 25.72 13.91
N ASN A 185 8.87 26.92 13.90
CA ASN A 185 9.95 27.32 14.81
C ASN A 185 9.40 27.94 16.10
N SER A 186 8.08 27.90 16.33
CA SER A 186 7.48 28.36 17.59
C SER A 186 7.74 27.33 18.70
N ASP A 187 8.15 27.83 19.87
CA ASP A 187 8.54 27.01 21.03
C ASP A 187 7.32 26.54 21.86
N ASP A 188 6.11 26.64 21.29
CA ASP A 188 4.87 26.66 22.06
C ASP A 188 3.96 25.47 21.76
N SER A 189 3.44 24.89 22.85
CA SER A 189 2.26 23.99 22.89
C SER A 189 1.00 24.51 22.16
N ALA A 190 1.05 25.71 21.57
CA ALA A 190 0.01 26.35 20.80
C ALA A 190 -0.31 25.65 19.47
N PHE A 191 0.63 24.88 18.89
CA PHE A 191 0.40 24.19 17.60
C PHE A 191 -0.78 23.20 17.65
N ILE A 192 -1.16 22.72 18.83
CA ILE A 192 -2.32 21.81 19.03
C ILE A 192 -3.65 22.56 18.83
N PHE A 193 -3.67 23.87 19.05
CA PHE A 193 -4.89 24.68 19.06
C PHE A 193 -5.12 25.47 17.76
N ASP A 194 -4.15 25.51 16.86
CA ASP A 194 -4.25 26.22 15.59
C ASP A 194 -3.83 25.31 14.43
N ILE A 195 -4.78 25.05 13.52
CA ILE A 195 -4.55 24.25 12.32
C ILE A 195 -4.57 25.19 11.13
N GLN A 196 -3.39 25.39 10.55
CA GLN A 196 -3.23 26.11 9.31
C GLN A 196 -3.58 25.19 8.14
N TYR A 197 -4.75 25.42 7.55
CA TYR A 197 -5.17 24.71 6.34
C TYR A 197 -4.42 25.23 5.12
N GLU A 198 -3.85 24.31 4.34
CA GLU A 198 -3.25 24.64 3.04
C GLU A 198 -4.31 24.86 1.96
N VAL A 199 -5.43 24.15 2.08
CA VAL A 199 -6.57 24.17 1.16
C VAL A 199 -7.84 24.31 1.99
N ASP A 200 -8.81 25.05 1.50
CA ASP A 200 -10.12 25.14 2.16
C ASP A 200 -10.69 23.74 2.41
N PRO A 201 -11.06 23.36 3.65
CA PRO A 201 -11.63 22.06 3.94
C PRO A 201 -12.83 21.66 3.08
N ASP A 202 -13.61 22.63 2.56
CA ASP A 202 -14.74 22.35 1.67
C ASP A 202 -14.32 22.03 0.21
N GLU A 203 -13.05 22.26 -0.15
CA GLU A 203 -12.45 21.84 -1.43
C GLU A 203 -11.80 20.46 -1.35
N VAL A 204 -11.68 19.87 -0.15
CA VAL A 204 -11.01 18.58 0.08
C VAL A 204 -12.01 17.44 0.06
N GLY A 205 -12.02 16.68 -1.03
CA GLY A 205 -12.95 15.57 -1.22
C GLY A 205 -12.48 14.23 -0.64
N ALA A 206 -11.20 14.08 -0.33
CA ALA A 206 -10.68 12.88 0.32
C ALA A 206 -9.39 13.11 1.10
N VAL A 207 -9.19 12.29 2.14
CA VAL A 207 -7.91 12.05 2.81
C VAL A 207 -7.43 10.64 2.48
N VAL A 208 -6.22 10.54 1.94
CA VAL A 208 -5.55 9.27 1.64
C VAL A 208 -4.36 9.08 2.56
N VAL A 209 -4.30 7.94 3.25
CA VAL A 209 -3.22 7.57 4.16
C VAL A 209 -2.52 6.30 3.69
N GLY A 210 -1.20 6.36 3.59
CA GLY A 210 -0.33 5.24 3.37
C GLY A 210 1.03 5.47 4.03
N TYR A 211 1.99 4.58 3.77
CA TYR A 211 3.34 4.80 4.28
C TYR A 211 3.92 6.14 3.81
N GLU A 212 4.39 6.96 4.75
CA GLU A 212 5.10 8.19 4.48
C GLU A 212 6.20 8.46 5.52
N LYS A 213 7.43 8.66 5.04
CA LYS A 213 8.60 8.90 5.91
C LYS A 213 8.59 10.24 6.66
N HIS A 214 7.74 11.16 6.24
CA HIS A 214 7.59 12.50 6.85
C HIS A 214 6.33 12.58 7.74
N PHE A 215 5.72 11.44 8.06
CA PHE A 215 4.58 11.41 8.94
C PHE A 215 4.91 12.02 10.31
N ASN A 216 4.06 12.94 10.76
CA ASN A 216 4.18 13.63 12.04
C ASN A 216 2.78 13.97 12.57
N TYR A 217 2.74 14.53 13.79
CA TYR A 217 1.47 14.85 14.43
C TYR A 217 0.67 15.96 13.70
N HIS A 218 1.35 16.94 13.08
CA HIS A 218 0.69 17.98 12.29
C HIS A 218 -0.11 17.39 11.12
N LYS A 219 0.48 16.43 10.41
CA LYS A 219 -0.20 15.75 9.31
C LYS A 219 -1.44 15.01 9.77
N LEU A 220 -1.34 14.32 10.90
CA LEU A 220 -2.45 13.59 11.51
C LEU A 220 -3.57 14.56 11.93
N MET A 221 -3.24 15.70 12.54
CA MET A 221 -4.22 16.73 12.91
C MET A 221 -4.94 17.30 11.69
N LYS A 222 -4.21 17.64 10.62
CA LYS A 222 -4.80 18.09 9.35
C LYS A 222 -5.74 17.03 8.76
N ALA A 223 -5.29 15.77 8.68
CA ALA A 223 -6.12 14.66 8.21
C ALA A 223 -7.43 14.55 9.01
N ALA A 224 -7.34 14.50 10.34
CA ALA A 224 -8.50 14.39 11.22
C ALA A 224 -9.48 15.54 11.04
N ASN A 225 -8.99 16.75 10.77
CA ASN A 225 -9.83 17.93 10.61
C ASN A 225 -10.48 18.05 9.22
N TYR A 226 -9.77 17.66 8.15
CA TYR A 226 -10.41 17.50 6.84
C TYR A 226 -11.54 16.44 6.89
N LEU A 227 -11.29 15.33 7.58
CA LEU A 227 -12.27 14.24 7.75
C LEU A 227 -13.51 14.61 8.58
N GLN A 228 -13.53 15.76 9.26
CA GLN A 228 -14.76 16.23 9.91
C GLN A 228 -15.84 16.61 8.90
N ARG A 229 -15.47 16.86 7.63
CA ARG A 229 -16.42 17.15 6.56
C ARG A 229 -17.10 15.85 6.11
N PRO A 230 -18.44 15.73 6.19
CA PRO A 230 -19.15 14.49 5.86
C PRO A 230 -18.98 13.99 4.42
N HIS A 231 -18.60 14.89 3.50
CA HIS A 231 -18.33 14.56 2.10
C HIS A 231 -16.90 14.08 1.85
N CYS A 232 -15.99 14.27 2.82
CA CYS A 232 -14.58 13.92 2.68
C CYS A 232 -14.39 12.42 2.92
N LEU A 233 -13.91 11.71 1.90
CA LEU A 233 -13.67 10.26 1.97
C LEU A 233 -12.38 9.96 2.73
N PHE A 234 -12.38 8.88 3.53
CA PHE A 234 -11.15 8.32 4.08
C PHE A 234 -10.74 7.07 3.29
N LEU A 235 -9.49 7.02 2.83
CA LEU A 235 -8.91 5.87 2.16
C LEU A 235 -7.53 5.55 2.74
N ALA A 236 -7.33 4.29 3.12
CA ALA A 236 -6.00 3.78 3.46
C ALA A 236 -5.44 2.96 2.29
N THR A 237 -4.13 3.02 2.04
CA THR A 237 -3.50 2.18 1.01
C THR A 237 -3.51 0.71 1.40
N ASN A 238 -3.38 0.40 2.68
CA ASN A 238 -3.46 -0.97 3.18
C ASN A 238 -3.88 -0.97 4.66
N GLU A 239 -4.15 -2.15 5.22
CA GLU A 239 -4.47 -2.35 6.64
C GLU A 239 -3.33 -3.06 7.38
N ASP A 240 -2.13 -3.11 6.79
CA ASP A 240 -1.01 -3.82 7.41
C ASP A 240 -0.40 -2.93 8.52
N GLU A 241 -0.15 -3.52 9.69
CA GLU A 241 0.46 -2.78 10.81
C GLU A 241 1.93 -2.45 10.54
N THR A 242 2.62 -3.32 9.80
CA THR A 242 4.06 -3.22 9.57
C THR A 242 4.42 -3.59 8.14
N CYS A 243 5.46 -2.94 7.63
CA CYS A 243 6.06 -3.21 6.34
C CYS A 243 7.33 -4.05 6.51
N PRO A 244 7.50 -5.16 5.77
CA PRO A 244 8.71 -5.98 5.85
C PRO A 244 9.94 -5.22 5.34
N GLY A 245 11.02 -5.24 6.12
CA GLY A 245 12.29 -4.62 5.79
C GLY A 245 13.45 -5.63 5.71
N PRO A 246 14.61 -5.22 5.17
CA PRO A 246 15.79 -6.08 5.09
C PRO A 246 16.41 -6.39 6.47
N HIS A 247 16.05 -5.62 7.50
CA HIS A 247 16.55 -5.80 8.87
C HIS A 247 15.43 -6.38 9.75
N PRO A 248 15.46 -7.67 10.10
CA PRO A 248 14.35 -8.36 10.77
C PRO A 248 14.05 -7.86 12.19
N HIS A 249 14.99 -7.13 12.80
CA HIS A 249 14.83 -6.55 14.14
C HIS A 249 14.29 -5.12 14.13
N ILE A 250 14.10 -4.53 12.94
CA ILE A 250 13.54 -3.19 12.79
C ILE A 250 12.08 -3.35 12.38
N LEU A 251 11.18 -2.88 13.25
CA LEU A 251 9.77 -2.80 12.95
C LEU A 251 9.50 -1.46 12.24
N THR A 252 9.02 -1.53 11.01
CA THR A 252 8.63 -0.35 10.23
C THR A 252 7.10 -0.29 10.21
N PRO A 253 6.47 0.72 10.85
CA PRO A 253 5.03 0.91 10.74
C PRO A 253 4.60 1.15 9.29
N ASP A 254 3.51 0.54 8.85
CA ASP A 254 2.86 0.84 7.58
C ASP A 254 1.57 1.66 7.83
N ALA A 255 0.64 1.71 6.87
CA ALA A 255 -0.59 2.50 6.94
C ALA A 255 -1.47 2.17 8.16
N GLY A 256 -1.38 0.94 8.68
CA GLY A 256 -2.09 0.51 9.88
C GLY A 256 -3.56 0.15 9.62
N GLU A 257 -4.17 -0.55 10.57
CA GLU A 257 -5.57 -0.94 10.47
C GLU A 257 -6.52 0.27 10.44
N SER A 258 -7.54 0.20 9.58
CA SER A 258 -8.62 1.20 9.50
C SER A 258 -9.68 1.05 10.60
N THR A 259 -9.61 0.02 11.44
CA THR A 259 -10.70 -0.41 12.35
C THR A 259 -10.85 0.44 13.63
N LEU A 260 -10.23 1.62 13.73
CA LEU A 260 -10.21 2.45 14.95
C LEU A 260 -10.99 3.78 14.86
N LEU A 261 -11.98 3.90 13.98
CA LEU A 261 -12.95 5.00 14.02
C LEU A 261 -14.37 4.49 14.26
#